data_AF-A0AAW4TJI1-F1
#
_entry.id   AF-A0AAW4TJI1-F1
#
_cell.length_a   1.000
_cell.length_b   1.000
_cell.length_c   1.000
_cell.angle_alpha   90.00
_cell.angle_beta   90.00
_cell.angle_gamma   90.00
#
_symmetry.space_group_name_H-M   'P 1'
#
loop_
_entity.id
_entity.type
_entity.pdbx_description
1 polymer ?
#
loop_
_entity_poly.entity_id
_entity_poly.type
_entity_poly.pdbx_seq_one_letter_code
_entity_poly.pdbx_strand_id
1 'polypeptide(L)'
;MHSSEHAVCVAINDNNRAWYEMLVPFLLSLRHAGYDGRIAVIGYGLSERKRQILAGQSVDVIDASGAYALPVGRFVEAAEYCARHPQIRKLALYDADIWFCAPQFDLFSQIGDDRLHVCPDPLFCTFVVTPLIGERRDHHWRLVVDEVNARHGGALQAGLVAGTADAWARYADHLRDCLARVGTDFQECFGIDTTFLHLWSAQGETALLDPVQNFVSKYGIHESFDAGSGKTTLRYHGEPIRALHMTGDIRFLDRWRYYANHTDAALRDGMPFALSDGMPAPSDAVAARIAAADYVRSAGLTVASAALETSAGAYLQALDEPGGTMLVGSGNHEVVFTATRDIARLNVYVTHPSGSPSPLLCEMRVDGHAQRKGTELMAHFWYQVAAGAVVTLRATSLGGQQCNAIWRLREAPDMQQ
;
A
#
# COMPACT_ATOMS: atom_id res chain seq x y z
N MET A 1 -22.07 -12.47 16.71
CA MET A 1 -21.65 -11.47 15.73
C MET A 1 -22.46 -10.21 15.96
N HIS A 2 -21.83 -9.09 16.33
CA HIS A 2 -22.53 -7.82 16.40
C HIS A 2 -22.97 -7.43 14.99
N SER A 3 -24.26 -7.18 14.77
CA SER A 3 -24.76 -6.62 13.52
C SER A 3 -24.32 -5.15 13.46
N SER A 4 -23.16 -4.88 12.87
CA SER A 4 -22.73 -3.50 12.61
C SER A 4 -23.70 -2.83 11.65
N GLU A 5 -24.19 -1.64 12.01
CA GLU A 5 -25.03 -0.80 11.12
C GLU A 5 -24.20 -0.12 10.02
N HIS A 6 -22.88 -0.22 10.09
CA HIS A 6 -21.95 0.40 9.16
C HIS A 6 -21.02 -0.63 8.51
N ALA A 7 -20.64 -0.37 7.26
CA ALA A 7 -19.64 -1.17 6.56
C ALA A 7 -18.60 -0.31 5.84
N VAL A 8 -17.34 -0.73 5.92
CA VAL A 8 -16.24 -0.21 5.11
C VAL A 8 -15.89 -1.24 4.04
N CYS A 9 -15.87 -0.81 2.80
CA CYS A 9 -15.54 -1.61 1.63
C CYS A 9 -14.25 -1.11 0.97
N VAL A 10 -13.53 -2.04 0.35
CA VAL A 10 -12.35 -1.78 -0.48
C VAL A 10 -12.32 -2.78 -1.63
N ALA A 11 -11.77 -2.41 -2.78
CA ALA A 11 -11.71 -3.28 -3.96
C ALA A 11 -10.26 -3.56 -4.38
N ILE A 12 -9.94 -4.82 -4.66
CA ILE A 12 -8.63 -5.23 -5.21
C ILE A 12 -8.77 -6.39 -6.21
N ASN A 13 -7.80 -6.52 -7.11
CA ASN A 13 -7.63 -7.70 -7.95
C ASN A 13 -6.64 -8.70 -7.31
N ASP A 14 -6.43 -9.85 -7.96
CA ASP A 14 -5.47 -10.87 -7.50
C ASP A 14 -4.00 -10.52 -7.78
N ASN A 15 -3.58 -9.32 -7.38
CA ASN A 15 -2.20 -8.88 -7.52
C ASN A 15 -1.48 -8.92 -6.16
N ASN A 16 -0.34 -9.63 -6.07
CA ASN A 16 0.41 -9.74 -4.81
C ASN A 16 0.97 -8.39 -4.35
N ARG A 17 1.37 -7.52 -5.28
CA ARG A 17 1.84 -6.19 -4.92
C ARG A 17 0.69 -5.33 -4.37
N ALA A 18 -0.49 -5.34 -4.99
CA ALA A 18 -1.66 -4.62 -4.46
C ALA A 18 -2.11 -5.18 -3.10
N TRP A 19 -2.03 -6.51 -2.93
CA TRP A 19 -2.29 -7.16 -1.65
C TRP A 19 -1.42 -6.59 -0.52
N TYR A 20 -0.09 -6.62 -0.71
CA TYR A 20 0.83 -6.18 0.33
C TYR A 20 0.95 -4.66 0.44
N GLU A 21 0.95 -3.92 -0.66
CA GLU A 21 1.27 -2.48 -0.66
C GLU A 21 0.04 -1.59 -0.51
N MET A 22 -1.17 -2.16 -0.59
CA MET A 22 -2.43 -1.41 -0.53
C MET A 22 -3.37 -2.05 0.48
N LEU A 23 -3.85 -3.27 0.22
CA LEU A 23 -4.90 -3.88 1.05
C LEU A 23 -4.46 -4.14 2.49
N VAL A 24 -3.32 -4.80 2.70
CA VAL A 24 -2.86 -5.13 4.07
C VAL A 24 -2.72 -3.85 4.89
N PRO A 25 -2.03 -2.80 4.41
CA PRO A 25 -1.94 -1.56 5.17
C PRO A 25 -3.26 -0.83 5.37
N PHE A 26 -4.18 -0.85 4.38
CA PHE A 26 -5.53 -0.34 4.54
C PHE A 26 -6.22 -1.02 5.75
N LEU A 27 -6.20 -2.35 5.79
CA LEU A 27 -6.83 -3.13 6.86
C LEU A 27 -6.18 -2.88 8.22
N LEU A 28 -4.85 -2.87 8.28
CA LEU A 28 -4.11 -2.66 9.52
C LEU A 28 -4.33 -1.24 10.07
N SER A 29 -4.26 -0.23 9.21
CA SER A 29 -4.48 1.16 9.61
C SER A 29 -5.93 1.44 10.00
N LEU A 30 -6.91 0.87 9.30
CA LEU A 30 -8.34 0.98 9.63
C LEU A 30 -8.63 0.43 11.03
N ARG A 31 -8.08 -0.75 11.35
CA ARG A 31 -8.18 -1.36 12.68
C ARG A 31 -7.47 -0.52 13.73
N HIS A 32 -6.30 0.03 13.40
CA HIS A 32 -5.54 0.90 14.31
C HIS A 32 -6.30 2.19 14.63
N ALA A 33 -7.07 2.72 13.68
CA ALA A 33 -7.98 3.85 13.88
C ALA A 33 -9.24 3.49 14.71
N GLY A 34 -9.34 2.25 15.20
CA GLY A 34 -10.40 1.81 16.09
C GLY A 34 -11.70 1.42 15.39
N TYR A 35 -11.71 1.20 14.08
CA TYR A 35 -12.90 0.71 13.39
C TYR A 35 -13.18 -0.76 13.76
N ASP A 36 -14.33 -1.00 14.37
CA ASP A 36 -14.82 -2.30 14.83
C ASP A 36 -16.05 -2.80 14.04
N GLY A 37 -16.47 -2.03 13.04
CA GLY A 37 -17.59 -2.37 12.17
C GLY A 37 -17.24 -3.43 11.12
N ARG A 38 -18.17 -3.62 10.18
CA ARG A 38 -18.01 -4.64 9.14
C ARG A 38 -17.03 -4.19 8.06
N ILE A 39 -16.07 -5.04 7.72
CA ILE A 39 -15.12 -4.78 6.64
C ILE A 39 -15.39 -5.77 5.52
N ALA A 40 -15.47 -5.29 4.27
CA ALA A 40 -15.62 -6.12 3.10
C ALA A 40 -14.58 -5.80 2.02
N VAL A 41 -14.10 -6.83 1.35
CA VAL A 41 -13.19 -6.73 0.20
C VAL A 41 -13.93 -7.21 -1.04
N ILE A 42 -14.08 -6.33 -2.01
CA ILE A 42 -14.58 -6.64 -3.35
C ILE A 42 -13.42 -7.21 -4.16
N GLY A 43 -13.46 -8.52 -4.35
CA GLY A 43 -12.43 -9.30 -5.00
C GLY A 43 -12.67 -9.46 -6.49
N TYR A 44 -11.81 -8.86 -7.30
CA TYR A 44 -11.75 -9.09 -8.74
C TYR A 44 -10.87 -10.29 -9.05
N GLY A 45 -11.41 -11.49 -8.80
CA GLY A 45 -10.76 -12.76 -9.11
C GLY A 45 -9.70 -13.20 -8.11
N LEU A 46 -9.85 -12.87 -6.82
CA LEU A 46 -8.88 -13.25 -5.77
C LEU A 46 -8.57 -14.76 -5.77
N SER A 47 -7.33 -15.13 -5.49
CA SER A 47 -6.98 -16.53 -5.26
C SER A 47 -7.67 -17.07 -4.00
N GLU A 48 -8.02 -18.36 -4.01
CA GLU A 48 -8.65 -19.04 -2.87
C GLU A 48 -7.88 -18.83 -1.56
N ARG A 49 -6.54 -18.88 -1.65
CA ARG A 49 -5.66 -18.61 -0.51
C ARG A 49 -5.91 -17.23 0.11
N LYS A 50 -6.02 -16.18 -0.71
CA LYS A 50 -6.30 -14.81 -0.23
C LYS A 50 -7.69 -14.72 0.40
N ARG A 51 -8.69 -15.39 -0.18
CA ARG A 51 -10.06 -15.43 0.37
C ARG A 51 -10.08 -16.07 1.77
N GLN A 52 -9.42 -17.20 1.92
CA GLN A 52 -9.31 -17.91 3.20
C GLN A 52 -8.61 -17.05 4.26
N ILE A 53 -7.54 -16.34 3.88
CA ILE A 53 -6.86 -15.40 4.75
C ILE A 53 -7.79 -14.26 5.19
N LEU A 54 -8.53 -13.63 4.27
CA LEU A 54 -9.49 -12.57 4.61
C LEU A 54 -10.61 -13.07 5.53
N ALA A 55 -11.19 -14.23 5.22
CA ALA A 55 -12.22 -14.84 6.03
C ALA A 55 -11.72 -15.17 7.45
N GLY A 56 -10.49 -15.71 7.57
CA GLY A 56 -9.83 -15.95 8.85
C GLY A 56 -9.57 -14.67 9.66
N GLN A 57 -9.64 -13.51 9.03
CA GLN A 57 -9.51 -12.19 9.62
C GLN A 57 -10.86 -11.47 9.79
N SER A 58 -11.99 -12.18 9.69
CA SER A 58 -13.35 -11.59 9.77
C SER A 58 -13.58 -10.45 8.76
N VAL A 59 -12.98 -10.58 7.57
CA VAL A 59 -13.21 -9.68 6.43
C VAL A 59 -14.10 -10.40 5.44
N ASP A 60 -15.25 -9.81 5.14
CA ASP A 60 -16.18 -10.35 4.16
C ASP A 60 -15.56 -10.25 2.76
N VAL A 61 -15.71 -11.30 1.96
CA VAL A 61 -15.22 -11.31 0.56
C VAL A 61 -16.43 -11.26 -0.36
N ILE A 62 -16.46 -10.25 -1.22
CA ILE A 62 -17.48 -10.08 -2.26
C ILE A 62 -16.84 -10.47 -3.58
N ASP A 63 -17.36 -11.52 -4.22
CA ASP A 63 -16.99 -11.85 -5.59
C ASP A 63 -17.59 -10.81 -6.54
N ALA A 64 -16.73 -10.04 -7.20
CA ALA A 64 -17.21 -9.13 -8.25
C ALA A 64 -17.82 -9.95 -9.39
N SER A 65 -18.98 -9.53 -9.89
CA SER A 65 -19.75 -10.20 -10.94
C SER A 65 -19.01 -10.38 -12.26
N GLY A 66 -17.91 -9.65 -12.47
CA GLY A 66 -17.15 -9.62 -13.72
C GLY A 66 -17.87 -8.86 -14.84
N ALA A 67 -19.09 -8.36 -14.60
CA ALA A 67 -19.87 -7.60 -15.57
C ALA A 67 -19.25 -6.22 -15.88
N TYR A 68 -18.42 -5.72 -14.98
CA TYR A 68 -17.85 -4.37 -15.04
C TYR A 68 -16.38 -4.38 -14.64
N ALA A 69 -15.56 -3.53 -15.27
CA ALA A 69 -14.17 -3.33 -14.89
C ALA A 69 -14.06 -2.72 -13.48
N LEU A 70 -12.96 -3.01 -12.79
CA LEU A 70 -12.71 -2.62 -11.39
C LEU A 70 -13.01 -1.14 -11.08
N PRO A 71 -12.60 -0.14 -11.90
CA PRO A 71 -12.78 1.27 -11.54
C PRO A 71 -14.24 1.66 -11.24
N VAL A 72 -15.19 1.21 -12.07
CA VAL A 72 -16.62 1.52 -11.91
C VAL A 72 -17.36 0.41 -11.19
N GLY A 73 -17.05 -0.85 -11.50
CA GLY A 73 -17.77 -2.00 -10.99
C GLY A 73 -17.82 -2.03 -9.47
N ARG A 74 -16.74 -1.62 -8.80
CA ARG A 74 -16.65 -1.62 -7.34
C ARG A 74 -17.76 -0.83 -6.65
N PHE A 75 -18.26 0.23 -7.28
CA PHE A 75 -19.36 1.03 -6.73
C PHE A 75 -20.69 0.30 -6.84
N VAL A 76 -20.93 -0.40 -7.95
CA VAL A 76 -22.12 -1.25 -8.15
C VAL A 76 -22.09 -2.43 -7.19
N GLU A 77 -20.95 -3.11 -7.07
CA GLU A 77 -20.76 -4.25 -6.16
C GLU A 77 -20.94 -3.84 -4.68
N ALA A 78 -20.49 -2.63 -4.30
CA ALA A 78 -20.71 -2.08 -2.96
C ALA A 78 -22.20 -1.84 -2.67
N ALA A 79 -22.96 -1.32 -3.64
CA ALA A 79 -24.40 -1.14 -3.49
C ALA A 79 -25.13 -2.48 -3.39
N GLU A 80 -24.75 -3.48 -4.19
CA GLU A 80 -25.31 -4.83 -4.13
C GLU A 80 -24.97 -5.55 -2.81
N TYR A 81 -23.81 -5.23 -2.23
CA TYR A 81 -23.44 -5.68 -0.91
C TYR A 81 -24.36 -5.10 0.18
N CYS A 82 -24.63 -3.80 0.16
CA CYS A 82 -25.65 -3.19 1.03
C CYS A 82 -27.02 -3.89 0.88
N ALA A 83 -27.47 -4.12 -0.35
CA ALA A 83 -28.77 -4.72 -0.62
C ALA A 83 -28.90 -6.15 -0.04
N ARG A 84 -27.82 -6.93 -0.05
CA ARG A 84 -27.78 -8.29 0.55
C ARG A 84 -27.67 -8.29 2.07
N HIS A 85 -27.38 -7.13 2.66
CA HIS A 85 -27.14 -6.98 4.09
C HIS A 85 -27.96 -5.80 4.64
N PRO A 86 -29.28 -5.95 4.78
CA PRO A 86 -30.20 -4.85 5.12
C PRO A 86 -29.94 -4.22 6.50
N GLN A 87 -29.14 -4.86 7.36
CA GLN A 87 -28.66 -4.26 8.60
C GLN A 87 -27.64 -3.12 8.38
N ILE A 88 -26.96 -3.09 7.22
CA ILE A 88 -26.02 -2.02 6.86
C ILE A 88 -26.84 -0.80 6.45
N ARG A 89 -26.77 0.26 7.25
CA ARG A 89 -27.44 1.54 7.00
C ARG A 89 -26.55 2.55 6.28
N LYS A 90 -25.24 2.50 6.55
CA LYS A 90 -24.24 3.34 5.89
C LYS A 90 -23.08 2.51 5.40
N LEU A 91 -22.58 2.82 4.21
CA LEU A 91 -21.42 2.18 3.61
C LEU A 91 -20.44 3.23 3.13
N ALA A 92 -19.15 2.97 3.35
CA ALA A 92 -18.06 3.73 2.79
C ALA A 92 -17.20 2.82 1.92
N LEU A 93 -16.96 3.21 0.67
CA LEU A 93 -16.03 2.55 -0.23
C LEU A 93 -14.77 3.41 -0.34
N TYR A 94 -13.63 2.80 -0.04
CA TYR A 94 -12.32 3.43 -0.13
C TYR A 94 -11.48 2.82 -1.26
N ASP A 95 -10.57 3.62 -1.82
CA ASP A 95 -9.40 3.15 -2.57
C ASP A 95 -8.49 2.33 -1.63
N ALA A 96 -7.86 1.29 -2.18
CA ALA A 96 -7.05 0.36 -1.39
C ALA A 96 -5.73 0.97 -0.90
N ASP A 97 -5.28 2.06 -1.49
CA ASP A 97 -4.06 2.80 -1.13
C ASP A 97 -4.35 4.00 -0.21
N ILE A 98 -5.42 3.90 0.58
CA ILE A 98 -5.74 4.83 1.66
C ILE A 98 -5.32 4.22 3.01
N TRP A 99 -4.76 5.07 3.88
CA TRP A 99 -4.15 4.67 5.14
C TRP A 99 -4.69 5.58 6.22
N PHE A 100 -5.23 5.01 7.30
CA PHE A 100 -5.81 5.79 8.39
C PHE A 100 -4.70 6.23 9.35
N CYS A 101 -4.49 7.54 9.44
CA CYS A 101 -3.38 8.15 10.19
C CYS A 101 -3.80 8.71 11.55
N ALA A 102 -5.11 8.89 11.77
CA ALA A 102 -5.64 9.37 13.03
C ALA A 102 -6.05 8.20 13.95
N PRO A 103 -6.02 8.39 15.28
CA PRO A 103 -6.35 7.35 16.24
C PRO A 103 -7.85 7.03 16.35
N GLN A 104 -8.71 7.75 15.63
CA GLN A 104 -10.16 7.58 15.69
C GLN A 104 -10.77 7.63 14.29
N PHE A 105 -11.57 6.61 13.97
CA PHE A 105 -12.43 6.56 12.80
C PHE A 105 -13.78 7.24 13.10
N ASP A 106 -14.08 8.34 12.41
CA ASP A 106 -15.26 9.20 12.66
C ASP A 106 -16.11 9.50 11.41
N LEU A 107 -15.90 8.75 10.32
CA LEU A 107 -16.57 9.00 9.03
C LEU A 107 -18.10 8.95 9.14
N PHE A 108 -18.66 7.86 9.69
CA PHE A 108 -20.11 7.64 9.64
C PHE A 108 -20.92 8.66 10.45
N SER A 109 -20.31 9.31 11.45
CA SER A 109 -20.92 10.42 12.19
C SER A 109 -21.04 11.70 11.36
N GLN A 110 -20.29 11.84 10.26
CA GLN A 110 -20.36 13.01 9.37
C GLN A 110 -21.45 12.86 8.29
N ILE A 111 -21.99 11.66 8.09
CA ILE A 111 -23.05 11.39 7.12
C ILE A 111 -24.40 11.71 7.77
N GLY A 112 -24.89 12.93 7.52
CA GLY A 112 -26.12 13.46 8.12
C GLY A 112 -27.38 13.38 7.25
N ASP A 113 -27.25 13.05 5.96
CA ASP A 113 -28.35 13.03 5.01
C ASP A 113 -28.25 11.85 4.03
N ASP A 114 -29.26 11.74 3.16
CA ASP A 114 -29.43 10.66 2.18
C ASP A 114 -28.77 10.98 0.83
N ARG A 115 -27.53 11.49 0.85
CA ARG A 115 -26.71 11.74 -0.35
C ARG A 115 -25.45 10.91 -0.30
N LEU A 116 -24.70 10.90 -1.41
CA LEU A 116 -23.32 10.43 -1.38
C LEU A 116 -22.39 11.53 -0.89
N HIS A 117 -21.50 11.15 0.02
CA HIS A 117 -20.51 11.99 0.68
C HIS A 117 -19.15 11.69 0.09
N VAL A 118 -18.48 12.72 -0.42
CA VAL A 118 -17.18 12.63 -1.10
C VAL A 118 -16.27 13.76 -0.67
N CYS A 119 -14.97 13.64 -0.89
CA CYS A 119 -14.03 14.73 -0.63
C CYS A 119 -13.77 15.56 -1.90
N PRO A 120 -13.45 16.85 -1.75
CA PRO A 120 -12.93 17.64 -2.85
C PRO A 120 -11.55 17.12 -3.27
N ASP A 121 -11.21 17.30 -4.55
CA ASP A 121 -9.86 17.12 -5.09
C ASP A 121 -9.23 18.51 -5.29
N PRO A 122 -8.02 18.78 -4.78
CA PRO A 122 -7.36 20.07 -4.93
C PRO A 122 -6.95 20.37 -6.37
N LEU A 123 -6.96 19.36 -7.25
CA LEU A 123 -6.57 19.51 -8.63
C LEU A 123 -7.59 18.87 -9.57
N PHE A 124 -8.21 19.69 -10.42
CA PHE A 124 -8.94 19.17 -11.56
C PHE A 124 -7.97 18.46 -12.52
N CYS A 125 -8.04 17.13 -12.55
CA CYS A 125 -7.19 16.33 -13.42
C CYS A 125 -7.88 16.08 -14.77
N THR A 126 -7.13 16.18 -15.87
CA THR A 126 -7.68 16.03 -17.23
C THR A 126 -8.31 14.66 -17.49
N PHE A 127 -7.91 13.61 -16.75
CA PHE A 127 -8.53 12.29 -16.83
C PHE A 127 -10.01 12.30 -16.48
N VAL A 128 -10.52 13.31 -15.76
CA VAL A 128 -11.94 13.41 -15.40
C VAL A 128 -12.82 13.68 -16.62
N VAL A 129 -12.25 14.25 -17.68
CA VAL A 129 -12.96 14.58 -18.94
C VAL A 129 -12.49 13.75 -20.13
N THR A 130 -11.38 13.02 -20.00
CA THR A 130 -10.89 12.10 -21.04
C THR A 130 -11.93 11.05 -21.47
N PRO A 131 -12.75 10.48 -20.56
CA PRO A 131 -13.80 9.54 -20.94
C PRO A 131 -14.91 10.14 -21.81
N LEU A 132 -15.05 11.46 -21.91
CA LEU A 132 -16.16 12.10 -22.63
C LEU A 132 -15.94 12.06 -24.15
N ILE A 133 -16.81 11.35 -24.86
CA ILE A 133 -16.80 11.22 -26.33
C ILE A 133 -18.20 11.47 -26.92
N GLY A 134 -18.34 11.31 -28.23
CA GLY A 134 -19.64 11.35 -28.91
C GLY A 134 -20.25 12.74 -29.07
N GLU A 135 -21.46 12.79 -29.63
CA GLU A 135 -22.17 14.03 -29.95
C GLU A 135 -22.55 14.84 -28.72
N ARG A 136 -22.73 14.19 -27.56
CA ARG A 136 -23.09 14.84 -26.30
C ARG A 136 -21.89 15.29 -25.46
N ARG A 137 -20.66 15.14 -25.98
CA ARG A 137 -19.42 15.46 -25.24
C ARG A 137 -19.45 16.84 -24.58
N ASP A 138 -19.80 17.89 -25.32
CA ASP A 138 -19.78 19.26 -24.80
C ASP A 138 -20.88 19.53 -23.76
N HIS A 139 -22.00 18.79 -23.84
CA HIS A 139 -23.01 18.81 -22.80
C HIS A 139 -22.49 18.14 -21.53
N HIS A 140 -21.89 16.96 -21.63
CA HIS A 140 -21.31 16.26 -20.48
C HIS A 140 -20.12 17.02 -19.88
N TRP A 141 -19.33 17.72 -20.70
CA TRP A 141 -18.26 18.59 -20.21
C TRP A 141 -18.80 19.66 -19.27
N ARG A 142 -19.86 20.39 -19.68
CA ARG A 142 -20.48 21.41 -18.82
C ARG A 142 -20.99 20.84 -17.51
N LEU A 143 -21.56 19.64 -17.52
CA LEU A 143 -21.98 18.96 -16.29
C LEU A 143 -20.78 18.60 -15.39
N VAL A 144 -19.75 17.98 -15.96
CA VAL A 144 -18.60 17.46 -15.22
C VAL A 144 -17.69 18.58 -14.69
N VAL A 145 -17.58 19.68 -15.43
CA VAL A 145 -16.68 20.79 -15.11
C VAL A 145 -17.45 21.94 -14.47
N ASP A 146 -18.34 22.58 -15.23
CA ASP A 146 -18.93 23.86 -14.85
C ASP A 146 -19.94 23.69 -13.70
N GLU A 147 -20.86 22.73 -13.80
CA GLU A 147 -21.89 22.50 -12.78
C GLU A 147 -21.29 21.99 -11.46
N VAL A 148 -20.34 21.06 -11.52
CA VAL A 148 -19.66 20.58 -10.32
C VAL A 148 -18.86 21.70 -9.66
N ASN A 149 -18.11 22.49 -10.45
CA ASN A 149 -17.39 23.64 -9.91
C ASN A 149 -18.34 24.70 -9.31
N ALA A 150 -19.48 24.97 -9.94
CA ALA A 150 -20.47 25.89 -9.40
C ALA A 150 -21.06 25.41 -8.06
N ARG A 151 -21.24 24.09 -7.89
CA ARG A 151 -21.82 23.49 -6.67
C ARG A 151 -20.80 23.32 -5.54
N HIS A 152 -19.58 22.93 -5.87
CA HIS A 152 -18.60 22.43 -4.90
C HIS A 152 -17.28 23.22 -4.88
N GLY A 153 -17.09 24.17 -5.80
CA GLY A 153 -15.89 25.01 -5.88
C GLY A 153 -14.65 24.30 -6.45
N GLY A 154 -14.79 23.08 -6.95
CA GLY A 154 -13.68 22.32 -7.51
C GLY A 154 -14.04 20.88 -7.89
N ALA A 155 -13.03 20.11 -8.27
CA ALA A 155 -13.15 18.70 -8.62
C ALA A 155 -13.46 17.83 -7.38
N LEU A 156 -13.93 16.61 -7.62
CA LEU A 156 -14.24 15.61 -6.58
C LEU A 156 -13.29 14.41 -6.67
N GLN A 157 -12.99 13.79 -5.53
CA GLN A 157 -12.11 12.64 -5.45
C GLN A 157 -12.90 11.35 -5.18
N ALA A 158 -12.80 10.37 -6.08
CA ALA A 158 -13.58 9.12 -6.04
C ALA A 158 -13.01 8.00 -5.15
N GLY A 159 -11.87 8.23 -4.51
CA GLY A 159 -11.19 7.29 -3.62
C GLY A 159 -11.83 7.16 -2.24
N LEU A 160 -12.76 8.04 -1.89
CA LEU A 160 -13.72 7.83 -0.81
C LEU A 160 -15.08 8.27 -1.30
N VAL A 161 -16.01 7.31 -1.34
CA VAL A 161 -17.43 7.58 -1.50
C VAL A 161 -18.16 6.90 -0.35
N ALA A 162 -18.96 7.64 0.38
CA ALA A 162 -19.73 7.11 1.50
C ALA A 162 -21.17 7.57 1.45
N GLY A 163 -22.10 6.83 2.04
CA GLY A 163 -23.49 7.23 2.03
C GLY A 163 -24.39 6.22 2.72
N THR A 164 -25.67 6.54 2.75
CA THR A 164 -26.73 5.61 3.16
C THR A 164 -26.90 4.49 2.14
N ALA A 165 -27.53 3.39 2.55
CA ALA A 165 -27.88 2.30 1.63
C ALA A 165 -28.74 2.79 0.44
N ASP A 166 -29.68 3.72 0.69
CA ASP A 166 -30.57 4.25 -0.35
C ASP A 166 -29.82 5.14 -1.36
N ALA A 167 -28.90 6.01 -0.89
CA ALA A 167 -28.05 6.80 -1.78
C ALA A 167 -27.15 5.91 -2.66
N TRP A 168 -26.62 4.83 -2.10
CA TRP A 168 -25.85 3.83 -2.84
C TRP A 168 -26.68 3.12 -3.91
N ALA A 169 -27.93 2.75 -3.61
CA ALA A 169 -28.82 2.11 -4.57
C ALA A 169 -29.09 3.03 -5.78
N ARG A 170 -29.43 4.30 -5.53
CA ARG A 170 -29.66 5.28 -6.61
C ARG A 170 -28.40 5.53 -7.44
N TYR A 171 -27.25 5.62 -6.79
CA TYR A 171 -25.98 5.81 -7.50
C TYR A 171 -25.63 4.60 -8.38
N ALA A 172 -25.87 3.37 -7.90
CA ALA A 172 -25.66 2.18 -8.71
C ALA A 172 -26.53 2.16 -9.98
N ASP A 173 -27.78 2.63 -9.90
CA ASP A 173 -28.65 2.77 -11.07
C ASP A 173 -28.11 3.83 -12.05
N HIS A 174 -27.69 4.99 -11.54
CA HIS A 174 -27.01 6.01 -12.36
C HIS A 174 -25.75 5.48 -13.05
N LEU A 175 -24.94 4.67 -12.34
CA LEU A 175 -23.75 4.05 -12.91
C LEU A 175 -24.11 3.06 -14.03
N ARG A 176 -25.16 2.25 -13.87
CA ARG A 176 -25.64 1.32 -14.91
C ARG A 176 -26.10 2.09 -16.15
N ASP A 177 -26.80 3.21 -15.98
CA ASP A 177 -27.22 4.08 -17.10
C ASP A 177 -26.03 4.73 -17.81
N CYS A 178 -25.02 5.16 -17.06
CA CYS A 178 -23.75 5.64 -17.62
C CYS A 178 -23.00 4.54 -18.39
N LEU A 179 -22.90 3.35 -17.82
CA LEU A 179 -22.24 2.19 -18.44
C LEU A 179 -22.93 1.75 -19.73
N ALA A 180 -24.26 1.80 -19.80
CA ALA A 180 -25.03 1.51 -21.02
C ALA A 180 -24.72 2.48 -22.19
N ARG A 181 -24.05 3.60 -21.91
CA ARG A 181 -23.63 4.61 -22.89
C ARG A 181 -22.12 4.60 -23.17
N VAL A 182 -21.40 3.60 -22.66
CA VAL A 182 -20.00 3.36 -23.06
C VAL A 182 -19.97 2.92 -24.53
N GLY A 183 -19.07 3.52 -25.31
CA GLY A 183 -18.99 3.39 -26.76
C GLY A 183 -19.79 4.44 -27.53
N THR A 184 -20.71 5.16 -26.88
CA THR A 184 -21.50 6.24 -27.51
C THR A 184 -21.16 7.60 -26.93
N ASP A 185 -21.40 7.79 -25.63
CA ASP A 185 -21.12 9.04 -24.91
C ASP A 185 -19.84 8.97 -24.08
N PHE A 186 -19.38 7.75 -23.76
CA PHE A 186 -18.22 7.52 -22.90
C PHE A 186 -17.23 6.52 -23.48
N GLN A 187 -15.93 6.74 -23.27
CA GLN A 187 -14.88 5.78 -23.53
C GLN A 187 -14.48 5.10 -22.21
N GLU A 188 -14.35 3.77 -22.22
CA GLU A 188 -13.79 3.04 -21.08
C GLU A 188 -12.28 3.29 -20.96
N CYS A 189 -11.91 4.20 -20.07
CA CYS A 189 -10.52 4.53 -19.80
C CYS A 189 -10.34 5.01 -18.34
N PHE A 190 -9.08 5.24 -17.95
CA PHE A 190 -8.75 5.74 -16.62
C PHE A 190 -9.47 7.05 -16.31
N GLY A 191 -10.11 7.14 -15.14
CA GLY A 191 -10.88 8.30 -14.71
C GLY A 191 -12.40 8.23 -14.92
N ILE A 192 -12.89 7.20 -15.64
CA ILE A 192 -14.34 7.05 -15.94
C ILE A 192 -15.23 7.00 -14.70
N ASP A 193 -14.76 6.38 -13.62
CA ASP A 193 -15.46 6.34 -12.34
C ASP A 193 -15.63 7.75 -11.74
N THR A 194 -14.54 8.53 -11.78
CA THR A 194 -14.55 9.92 -11.34
C THR A 194 -15.42 10.78 -12.24
N THR A 195 -15.42 10.58 -13.57
CA THR A 195 -16.35 11.24 -14.50
C THR A 195 -17.81 10.96 -14.13
N PHE A 196 -18.16 9.70 -13.87
CA PHE A 196 -19.53 9.32 -13.51
C PHE A 196 -19.96 9.86 -12.15
N LEU A 197 -19.03 9.95 -11.19
CA LEU A 197 -19.25 10.66 -9.93
C LEU A 197 -19.55 12.15 -10.16
N HIS A 198 -18.83 12.83 -11.06
CA HIS A 198 -19.10 14.24 -11.38
C HIS A 198 -20.47 14.41 -12.05
N LEU A 199 -20.86 13.50 -12.95
CA LEU A 199 -22.21 13.51 -13.55
C LEU A 199 -23.32 13.29 -12.51
N TRP A 200 -23.07 12.48 -11.47
CA TRP A 200 -23.99 12.32 -10.35
C TRP A 200 -24.07 13.58 -9.49
N SER A 201 -22.92 14.16 -9.18
CA SER A 201 -22.80 15.41 -8.42
C SER A 201 -23.51 16.59 -9.09
N ALA A 202 -23.43 16.69 -10.43
CA ALA A 202 -24.14 17.72 -11.20
C ALA A 202 -25.67 17.68 -11.01
N GLN A 203 -26.24 16.55 -10.58
CA GLN A 203 -27.66 16.39 -10.25
C GLN A 203 -28.01 16.88 -8.83
N GLY A 204 -27.01 17.16 -7.99
CA GLY A 204 -27.19 17.61 -6.60
C GLY A 204 -27.23 16.49 -5.57
N GLU A 205 -26.89 15.26 -5.97
CA GLU A 205 -26.96 14.06 -5.14
C GLU A 205 -25.67 13.78 -4.35
N THR A 206 -24.78 14.77 -4.25
CA THR A 206 -23.54 14.70 -3.47
C THR A 206 -23.45 15.78 -2.39
N ALA A 207 -22.80 15.44 -1.29
CA ALA A 207 -22.37 16.33 -0.21
C ALA A 207 -20.84 16.22 -0.02
N LEU A 208 -20.23 17.28 0.52
CA LEU A 208 -18.78 17.30 0.75
C LEU A 208 -18.46 16.86 2.19
N LEU A 209 -17.47 15.97 2.30
CA LEU A 209 -16.72 15.70 3.51
C LEU A 209 -15.52 16.65 3.59
N ASP A 210 -14.98 16.78 4.81
CA ASP A 210 -13.71 17.46 4.99
C ASP A 210 -12.59 16.74 4.22
N PRO A 211 -11.67 17.45 3.54
CA PRO A 211 -10.51 16.85 2.87
C PRO A 211 -9.70 15.88 3.73
N VAL A 212 -9.68 16.03 5.07
CA VAL A 212 -8.94 15.12 5.96
C VAL A 212 -9.46 13.67 5.92
N GLN A 213 -10.68 13.43 5.44
CA GLN A 213 -11.29 12.10 5.32
C GLN A 213 -10.79 11.30 4.10
N ASN A 214 -10.15 11.97 3.15
CA ASN A 214 -9.53 11.37 1.96
C ASN A 214 -8.46 12.32 1.44
N PHE A 215 -7.42 12.46 2.24
CA PHE A 215 -6.44 13.52 2.08
C PHE A 215 -5.41 13.14 1.04
N VAL A 216 -5.44 13.83 -0.10
CA VAL A 216 -4.37 13.75 -1.09
C VAL A 216 -3.24 14.70 -0.72
N SER A 217 -2.01 14.22 -0.83
CA SER A 217 -0.78 14.94 -0.49
C SER A 217 -0.55 16.23 -1.30
N LYS A 218 -1.27 16.44 -2.41
CA LYS A 218 -1.28 17.68 -3.19
C LYS A 218 -1.75 18.91 -2.39
N TYR A 219 -2.51 18.71 -1.30
CA TYR A 219 -2.88 19.78 -0.36
C TYR A 219 -1.70 20.31 0.47
N GLY A 220 -0.57 19.59 0.51
CA GLY A 220 0.56 19.86 1.40
C GLY A 220 0.38 19.22 2.77
N ILE A 221 1.33 18.38 3.17
CA ILE A 221 1.31 17.67 4.46
C ILE A 221 2.16 18.44 5.48
N HIS A 222 1.59 18.72 6.65
CA HIS A 222 2.32 19.21 7.81
C HIS A 222 2.50 18.09 8.85
N GLU A 223 3.69 17.97 9.41
CA GLU A 223 3.99 17.02 10.49
C GLU A 223 4.08 17.76 11.83
N SER A 224 3.47 17.20 12.87
CA SER A 224 3.61 17.67 14.24
C SER A 224 4.10 16.53 15.12
N PHE A 225 5.16 16.77 15.90
CA PHE A 225 5.75 15.77 16.80
C PHE A 225 5.41 16.11 18.24
N ASP A 226 4.81 15.16 18.95
CA ASP A 226 4.58 15.24 20.39
C ASP A 226 5.72 14.54 21.13
N ALA A 227 6.59 15.31 21.79
CA ALA A 227 7.72 14.79 22.55
C ALA A 227 7.32 13.97 23.79
N GLY A 228 6.12 14.19 24.35
CA GLY A 228 5.63 13.45 25.51
C GLY A 228 5.15 12.04 25.17
N SER A 229 4.59 11.86 23.97
CA SER A 229 4.12 10.55 23.49
C SER A 229 5.04 9.91 22.44
N GLY A 230 5.99 10.66 21.89
CA GLY A 230 6.86 10.23 20.79
C GLY A 230 6.11 10.07 19.46
N LYS A 231 4.89 10.58 19.33
CA LYS A 231 4.03 10.37 18.16
C LYS A 231 4.12 11.54 17.18
N THR A 232 4.22 11.21 15.90
CA THR A 232 4.04 12.15 14.80
C THR A 232 2.61 12.11 14.30
N THR A 233 1.96 13.27 14.21
CA THR A 233 0.62 13.44 13.64
C THR A 233 0.71 14.24 12.35
N LEU A 234 0.13 13.71 11.27
CA LEU A 234 -0.03 14.41 10.00
C LEU A 234 -1.21 15.37 10.08
N ARG A 235 -1.05 16.61 9.62
CA ARG A 235 -2.03 17.68 9.75
C ARG A 235 -2.23 18.47 8.46
N TYR A 236 -3.43 19.01 8.31
CA TYR A 236 -3.85 19.96 7.29
C TYR A 236 -4.59 21.12 7.95
N HIS A 237 -4.11 22.35 7.77
CA HIS A 237 -4.64 23.55 8.44
C HIS A 237 -4.84 23.41 9.97
N GLY A 238 -3.94 22.67 10.63
CA GLY A 238 -4.00 22.41 12.06
C GLY A 238 -4.86 21.21 12.46
N GLU A 239 -5.70 20.68 11.57
CA GLU A 239 -6.52 19.50 11.81
C GLU A 239 -5.77 18.19 11.52
N PRO A 240 -5.92 17.13 12.34
CA PRO A 240 -5.33 15.83 12.05
C PRO A 240 -5.91 15.20 10.77
N ILE A 241 -5.04 14.77 9.87
CA ILE A 241 -5.43 13.99 8.70
C ILE A 241 -5.96 12.62 9.17
N ARG A 242 -7.21 12.30 8.81
CA ARG A 242 -7.85 11.03 9.19
C ARG A 242 -7.40 9.89 8.31
N ALA A 243 -7.46 10.10 7.00
CA ALA A 243 -7.12 9.11 6.00
C ALA A 243 -6.24 9.76 4.93
N LEU A 244 -5.00 9.30 4.81
CA LEU A 244 -4.05 9.73 3.80
C LEU A 244 -4.22 8.86 2.56
N HIS A 245 -4.42 9.48 1.40
CA HIS A 245 -4.54 8.81 0.11
C HIS A 245 -3.19 8.86 -0.62
N MET A 246 -2.55 7.69 -0.74
CA MET A 246 -1.23 7.56 -1.37
C MET A 246 -1.33 7.39 -2.89
N THR A 247 -1.90 8.41 -3.55
CA THR A 247 -2.07 8.44 -5.00
C THR A 247 -0.72 8.35 -5.73
N GLY A 248 -0.65 7.51 -6.76
CA GLY A 248 0.40 7.45 -7.79
C GLY A 248 1.81 7.81 -7.33
N ASP A 249 2.22 9.04 -7.65
CA ASP A 249 3.58 9.57 -7.50
C ASP A 249 4.12 9.50 -6.06
N ILE A 250 3.23 9.55 -5.08
CA ILE A 250 3.60 9.68 -3.67
C ILE A 250 3.61 8.33 -2.95
N ARG A 251 3.01 7.30 -3.56
CA ARG A 251 3.05 5.91 -3.07
C ARG A 251 4.47 5.34 -2.95
N PHE A 252 5.42 5.93 -3.68
CA PHE A 252 6.83 5.50 -3.70
C PHE A 252 7.75 6.38 -2.83
N LEU A 253 7.20 7.39 -2.14
CA LEU A 253 7.94 8.14 -1.14
C LEU A 253 7.86 7.39 0.20
N ASP A 254 8.93 6.67 0.55
CA ASP A 254 8.96 5.81 1.75
C ASP A 254 8.61 6.58 3.04
N ARG A 255 8.87 7.89 3.10
CA ARG A 255 8.57 8.74 4.26
C ARG A 255 7.12 8.62 4.76
N TRP A 256 6.14 8.46 3.86
CA TRP A 256 4.72 8.40 4.23
C TRP A 256 4.08 7.02 3.98
N ARG A 257 4.87 6.02 3.57
CA ARG A 257 4.40 4.63 3.54
C ARG A 257 4.13 4.18 4.96
N TYR A 258 2.99 3.52 5.22
CA TYR A 258 2.68 3.03 6.57
C TYR A 258 3.70 2.02 7.06
N TYR A 259 4.22 1.15 6.19
CA TYR A 259 5.25 0.18 6.55
C TYR A 259 6.52 0.83 7.09
N ALA A 260 6.85 2.03 6.62
CA ALA A 260 7.98 2.82 7.12
C ALA A 260 7.74 3.34 8.52
N ASN A 261 6.51 3.75 8.80
CA ASN A 261 6.13 4.37 10.05
C ASN A 261 5.68 3.34 11.11
N HIS A 262 5.42 2.10 10.71
CA HIS A 262 4.81 1.07 11.56
C HIS A 262 5.46 -0.31 11.39
N THR A 263 6.77 -0.38 11.12
CA THR A 263 7.48 -1.64 10.84
C THR A 263 7.18 -2.77 11.83
N ASP A 264 7.32 -2.52 13.14
CA ASP A 264 7.11 -3.56 14.16
C ASP A 264 5.66 -4.02 14.25
N ALA A 265 4.71 -3.08 14.16
CA ALA A 265 3.29 -3.39 14.16
C ALA A 265 2.88 -4.11 12.88
N ALA A 266 3.42 -3.70 11.74
CA ALA A 266 3.17 -4.33 10.45
C ALA A 266 3.70 -5.77 10.41
N LEU A 267 4.89 -6.03 10.95
CA LEU A 267 5.39 -7.39 11.07
C LEU A 267 4.47 -8.22 11.98
N ARG A 268 4.20 -7.74 13.20
CA ARG A 268 3.39 -8.49 14.17
C ARG A 268 1.94 -8.74 13.70
N ASP A 269 1.26 -7.69 13.27
CA ASP A 269 -0.18 -7.70 12.99
C ASP A 269 -0.47 -8.02 11.51
N GLY A 270 0.53 -7.91 10.64
CA GLY A 270 0.45 -8.26 9.23
C GLY A 270 0.73 -9.75 8.93
N MET A 271 1.38 -10.48 9.84
CA MET A 271 1.64 -11.93 9.65
C MET A 271 0.40 -12.76 9.33
N PRO A 272 -0.78 -12.53 9.94
CA PRO A 272 -2.01 -13.25 9.57
C PRO A 272 -2.45 -13.03 8.11
N PHE A 273 -1.94 -12.00 7.44
CA PHE A 273 -2.22 -11.71 6.02
C PHE A 273 -1.15 -12.27 5.05
N ALA A 274 -0.12 -12.95 5.56
CA ALA A 274 0.99 -13.44 4.77
C ALA A 274 0.57 -14.58 3.81
N LEU A 275 1.12 -14.54 2.58
CA LEU A 275 0.96 -15.60 1.57
C LEU A 275 2.07 -16.65 1.66
N SER A 276 2.82 -16.72 2.75
CA SER A 276 3.71 -17.82 3.13
C SER A 276 4.01 -17.69 4.62
N ASP A 277 4.70 -18.66 5.21
CA ASP A 277 5.24 -18.52 6.57
C ASP A 277 6.40 -17.52 6.65
N GLY A 278 6.92 -17.08 5.50
CA GLY A 278 8.04 -16.15 5.40
C GLY A 278 9.37 -16.73 5.90
N MET A 279 9.44 -18.03 6.19
CA MET A 279 10.61 -18.65 6.80
C MET A 279 11.66 -18.97 5.73
N PRO A 280 12.87 -18.38 5.81
CA PRO A 280 13.95 -18.73 4.89
C PRO A 280 14.40 -20.17 5.11
N ALA A 281 14.56 -20.92 4.02
CA ALA A 281 15.11 -22.27 4.03
C ALA A 281 16.57 -22.25 3.53
N PRO A 282 17.48 -23.04 4.13
CA PRO A 282 18.86 -23.14 3.65
C PRO A 282 18.94 -23.57 2.18
N SER A 283 19.89 -22.98 1.44
CA SER A 283 20.14 -23.31 0.04
C SER A 283 21.63 -23.35 -0.27
N ASP A 284 22.17 -24.56 -0.40
CA ASP A 284 23.57 -24.78 -0.76
C ASP A 284 23.92 -24.18 -2.13
N ALA A 285 22.97 -24.21 -3.07
CA ALA A 285 23.16 -23.62 -4.40
C ALA A 285 23.27 -22.09 -4.34
N VAL A 286 22.51 -21.43 -3.47
CA VAL A 286 22.65 -19.98 -3.24
C VAL A 286 23.98 -19.71 -2.54
N ALA A 287 24.30 -20.46 -1.48
CA ALA A 287 25.53 -20.30 -0.73
C ALA A 287 26.78 -20.45 -1.63
N ALA A 288 26.81 -21.47 -2.47
CA ALA A 288 27.89 -21.71 -3.43
C ALA A 288 28.05 -20.58 -4.44
N ARG A 289 26.94 -20.03 -4.97
CA ARG A 289 26.99 -18.88 -5.89
C ARG A 289 27.52 -17.62 -5.21
N ILE A 290 27.13 -17.36 -3.96
CA ILE A 290 27.66 -16.22 -3.20
C ILE A 290 29.16 -16.42 -2.89
N ALA A 291 29.56 -17.63 -2.49
CA ALA A 291 30.96 -17.96 -2.23
C ALA A 291 31.84 -17.89 -3.50
N ALA A 292 31.22 -18.01 -4.68
CA ALA A 292 31.91 -17.90 -5.95
C ALA A 292 32.26 -16.45 -6.35
N ALA A 293 31.72 -15.44 -5.68
CA ALA A 293 32.02 -14.04 -5.94
C ALA A 293 33.48 -13.69 -5.57
N ASP A 294 34.17 -12.97 -6.44
CA ASP A 294 35.60 -12.67 -6.33
C ASP A 294 35.91 -11.86 -5.06
N TYR A 295 35.08 -10.87 -4.76
CA TYR A 295 35.31 -10.04 -3.59
C TYR A 295 35.02 -10.79 -2.28
N VAL A 296 34.00 -11.66 -2.21
CA VAL A 296 33.76 -12.49 -1.01
C VAL A 296 35.02 -13.30 -0.65
N ARG A 297 35.62 -13.97 -1.64
CA ARG A 297 36.87 -14.74 -1.45
C ARG A 297 38.06 -13.88 -1.02
N SER A 298 38.27 -12.73 -1.68
CA SER A 298 39.45 -11.89 -1.45
C SER A 298 39.34 -11.02 -0.18
N ALA A 299 38.13 -10.66 0.24
CA ALA A 299 37.85 -9.90 1.46
C ALA A 299 38.05 -10.70 2.75
N GLY A 300 38.36 -12.00 2.64
CA GLY A 300 38.48 -12.88 3.81
C GLY A 300 37.13 -13.24 4.42
N LEU A 301 36.09 -13.40 3.58
CA LEU A 301 34.77 -13.86 3.99
C LEU A 301 34.51 -15.24 3.39
N THR A 302 34.08 -16.20 4.21
CA THR A 302 33.56 -17.49 3.73
C THR A 302 32.06 -17.56 4.01
N VAL A 303 31.27 -18.01 3.04
CA VAL A 303 29.82 -18.21 3.24
C VAL A 303 29.62 -19.46 4.10
N ALA A 304 29.13 -19.28 5.33
CA ALA A 304 28.77 -20.37 6.23
C ALA A 304 27.39 -20.96 5.86
N SER A 305 26.43 -20.09 5.52
CA SER A 305 25.13 -20.50 5.03
C SER A 305 24.44 -19.38 4.26
N ALA A 306 23.54 -19.75 3.36
CA ALA A 306 22.57 -18.83 2.78
C ALA A 306 21.20 -19.47 2.84
N ALA A 307 20.18 -18.67 3.18
CA ALA A 307 18.80 -19.09 3.27
C ALA A 307 17.89 -18.10 2.54
N LEU A 308 16.86 -18.64 1.90
CA LEU A 308 15.90 -17.87 1.11
C LEU A 308 14.50 -18.46 1.32
N GLU A 309 13.51 -17.59 1.42
CA GLU A 309 12.12 -17.99 1.47
C GLU A 309 11.68 -18.75 0.19
N THR A 310 10.81 -19.75 0.33
CA THR A 310 10.39 -20.60 -0.79
C THR A 310 9.17 -20.04 -1.56
N SER A 311 8.85 -18.75 -1.43
CA SER A 311 7.74 -18.16 -2.15
C SER A 311 8.05 -17.91 -3.63
N ALA A 312 7.00 -17.90 -4.45
CA ALA A 312 7.14 -17.68 -5.88
C ALA A 312 7.77 -16.31 -6.17
N GLY A 313 8.86 -16.32 -6.93
CA GLY A 313 9.61 -15.11 -7.29
C GLY A 313 10.63 -14.64 -6.25
N ALA A 314 10.78 -15.35 -5.12
CA ALA A 314 11.90 -15.13 -4.22
C ALA A 314 13.21 -15.54 -4.90
N TYR A 315 14.26 -14.73 -4.74
CA TYR A 315 15.59 -15.02 -5.29
C TYR A 315 16.67 -14.39 -4.42
N LEU A 316 17.89 -14.91 -4.53
CA LEU A 316 19.09 -14.30 -3.95
C LEU A 316 20.28 -14.61 -4.84
N GLN A 317 20.98 -13.55 -5.27
CA GLN A 317 22.09 -13.63 -6.21
C GLN A 317 23.23 -12.72 -5.79
N ALA A 318 24.47 -13.18 -6.01
CA ALA A 318 25.68 -12.36 -5.93
C ALA A 318 26.13 -11.91 -7.33
N LEU A 319 26.61 -10.67 -7.41
CA LEU A 319 27.16 -10.03 -8.60
C LEU A 319 28.45 -9.33 -8.19
N ASP A 320 29.54 -9.59 -8.92
CA ASP A 320 30.79 -8.87 -8.69
C ASP A 320 30.69 -7.43 -9.21
N GLU A 321 31.18 -6.49 -8.41
CA GLU A 321 31.29 -5.07 -8.76
C GLU A 321 32.74 -4.60 -8.57
N PRO A 322 33.18 -3.52 -9.24
CA PRO A 322 34.48 -2.92 -8.97
C PRO A 322 34.65 -2.59 -7.47
N GLY A 323 35.60 -3.27 -6.82
CA GLY A 323 35.91 -3.07 -5.40
C GLY A 323 34.90 -3.65 -4.41
N GLY A 324 34.03 -4.59 -4.82
CA GLY A 324 33.05 -5.18 -3.93
C GLY A 324 32.24 -6.33 -4.51
N THR A 325 31.29 -6.82 -3.72
CA THR A 325 30.21 -7.71 -4.19
C THR A 325 28.87 -7.09 -3.88
N MET A 326 27.94 -7.16 -4.83
CA MET A 326 26.54 -6.83 -4.65
C MET A 326 25.71 -8.11 -4.50
N LEU A 327 24.91 -8.19 -3.43
CA LEU A 327 23.92 -9.25 -3.22
C LEU A 327 22.53 -8.66 -3.46
N VAL A 328 21.80 -9.22 -4.41
CA VAL A 328 20.43 -8.80 -4.74
C VAL A 328 19.48 -9.91 -4.30
N GLY A 329 18.57 -9.59 -3.38
CA GLY A 329 17.59 -10.53 -2.85
C GLY A 329 16.16 -10.02 -2.97
N SER A 330 15.23 -10.93 -3.27
CA SER A 330 13.78 -10.71 -3.20
C SER A 330 13.11 -11.71 -2.29
N GLY A 331 12.20 -11.23 -1.44
CA GLY A 331 11.59 -12.00 -0.35
C GLY A 331 12.47 -12.08 0.89
N ASN A 332 12.04 -12.84 1.90
CA ASN A 332 12.81 -13.00 3.13
C ASN A 332 14.08 -13.82 2.86
N HIS A 333 15.23 -13.33 3.33
CA HIS A 333 16.51 -14.00 3.12
C HIS A 333 17.54 -13.70 4.20
N GLU A 334 18.50 -14.61 4.31
CA GLU A 334 19.64 -14.52 5.22
C GLU A 334 20.93 -15.02 4.55
N VAL A 335 22.03 -14.33 4.78
CA VAL A 335 23.38 -14.77 4.42
C VAL A 335 24.28 -14.67 5.63
N VAL A 336 24.97 -15.76 5.94
CA VAL A 336 25.91 -15.85 7.05
C VAL A 336 27.31 -16.05 6.49
N PHE A 337 28.22 -15.18 6.89
CA PHE A 337 29.64 -15.25 6.59
C PHE A 337 30.43 -15.53 7.86
N THR A 338 31.59 -16.17 7.70
CA THR A 338 32.64 -16.26 8.72
C THR A 338 33.88 -15.55 8.18
N ALA A 339 34.45 -14.64 8.98
CA ALA A 339 35.70 -13.98 8.64
C ALA A 339 36.88 -14.94 8.77
N THR A 340 37.71 -15.05 7.74
CA THR A 340 38.91 -15.92 7.73
C THR A 340 40.19 -15.19 8.15
N ARG A 341 40.12 -13.86 8.25
CA ARG A 341 41.18 -12.96 8.72
C ARG A 341 40.55 -11.76 9.41
N ASP A 342 41.38 -10.96 10.05
CA ASP A 342 40.96 -9.64 10.51
C ASP A 342 40.63 -8.74 9.31
N ILE A 343 39.49 -8.06 9.39
CA ILE A 343 39.00 -7.09 8.41
C ILE A 343 38.93 -5.74 9.14
N ALA A 344 39.85 -4.85 8.77
CA ALA A 344 39.97 -3.54 9.41
C ALA A 344 38.73 -2.67 9.20
N ARG A 345 38.03 -2.83 8.07
CA ARG A 345 36.78 -2.10 7.80
C ARG A 345 35.92 -2.80 6.76
N LEU A 346 34.88 -3.51 7.22
CA LEU A 346 33.81 -4.00 6.36
C LEU A 346 32.72 -2.93 6.24
N ASN A 347 32.49 -2.43 5.03
CA ASN A 347 31.36 -1.55 4.73
C ASN A 347 30.23 -2.35 4.11
N VAL A 348 29.04 -2.21 4.67
CA VAL A 348 27.82 -2.82 4.14
C VAL A 348 26.81 -1.71 3.86
N TYR A 349 26.44 -1.56 2.59
CA TYR A 349 25.39 -0.65 2.17
C TYR A 349 24.15 -1.45 1.83
N VAL A 350 22.99 -1.07 2.35
CA VAL A 350 21.71 -1.66 1.95
C VAL A 350 20.83 -0.61 1.27
N THR A 351 20.35 -0.97 0.09
CA THR A 351 19.48 -0.16 -0.78
C THR A 351 18.37 -1.01 -1.39
N HIS A 352 17.45 -0.39 -2.14
CA HIS A 352 16.47 -1.09 -2.98
C HIS A 352 16.24 -0.35 -4.31
N PRO A 353 15.67 -1.00 -5.33
CA PRO A 353 15.30 -0.32 -6.56
C PRO A 353 14.20 0.72 -6.31
N SER A 354 14.35 1.90 -6.92
CA SER A 354 13.28 2.90 -6.96
C SER A 354 12.00 2.31 -7.56
N GLY A 355 10.85 2.62 -6.95
CA GLY A 355 9.57 2.10 -7.41
C GLY A 355 9.33 0.62 -7.12
N SER A 356 10.18 -0.05 -6.33
CA SER A 356 9.96 -1.42 -5.83
C SER A 356 9.78 -1.43 -4.32
N PRO A 357 8.93 -2.31 -3.76
CA PRO A 357 8.82 -2.45 -2.32
C PRO A 357 10.15 -2.81 -1.66
N SER A 358 10.52 -2.06 -0.63
CA SER A 358 11.63 -2.37 0.27
C SER A 358 11.21 -3.35 1.37
N PRO A 359 12.13 -4.15 1.94
CA PRO A 359 11.82 -4.99 3.08
C PRO A 359 11.40 -4.16 4.30
N LEU A 360 10.58 -4.76 5.17
CA LEU A 360 10.14 -4.13 6.41
C LEU A 360 11.33 -3.88 7.34
N LEU A 361 12.25 -4.84 7.42
CA LEU A 361 13.42 -4.79 8.29
C LEU A 361 14.65 -5.36 7.58
N CYS A 362 15.75 -4.60 7.60
CA CYS A 362 17.07 -5.06 7.24
C CYS A 362 17.97 -5.05 8.48
N GLU A 363 18.74 -6.12 8.67
CA GLU A 363 19.58 -6.31 9.84
C GLU A 363 20.96 -6.82 9.42
N MET A 364 22.00 -6.21 10.00
CA MET A 364 23.36 -6.71 9.97
C MET A 364 23.75 -7.13 11.39
N ARG A 365 24.29 -8.34 11.56
CA ARG A 365 24.78 -8.82 12.86
C ARG A 365 26.25 -9.19 12.76
N VAL A 366 27.04 -8.84 13.77
CA VAL A 366 28.41 -9.33 13.96
C VAL A 366 28.51 -9.96 15.33
N ASP A 367 28.83 -11.26 15.40
CA ASP A 367 28.89 -12.05 16.65
C ASP A 367 27.65 -11.89 17.55
N GLY A 368 26.47 -11.84 16.93
CA GLY A 368 25.19 -11.66 17.61
C GLY A 368 24.81 -10.21 17.94
N HIS A 369 25.72 -9.26 17.79
CA HIS A 369 25.41 -7.83 17.93
C HIS A 369 24.76 -7.28 16.66
N ALA A 370 23.47 -6.96 16.76
CA ALA A 370 22.67 -6.50 15.64
C ALA A 370 22.60 -4.98 15.51
N GLN A 371 22.74 -4.48 14.28
CA GLN A 371 22.24 -3.17 13.86
C GLN A 371 21.08 -3.38 12.89
N ARG A 372 19.99 -2.64 13.12
CA ARG A 372 18.71 -2.78 12.43
C ARG A 372 18.31 -1.48 11.77
N LYS A 373 17.64 -1.58 10.63
CA LYS A 373 16.98 -0.44 9.97
C LYS A 373 15.63 -0.89 9.41
N GLY A 374 14.60 -0.06 9.62
CA GLY A 374 13.27 -0.21 9.02
C GLY A 374 13.29 0.06 7.50
N THR A 375 12.18 0.48 6.91
CA THR A 375 12.06 0.58 5.44
C THR A 375 12.78 1.78 4.79
N GLU A 376 13.32 2.73 5.57
CA GLU A 376 14.10 3.88 5.09
C GLU A 376 15.51 3.42 4.65
N LEU A 377 15.63 2.79 3.49
CA LEU A 377 16.83 2.00 3.17
C LEU A 377 17.73 2.68 2.16
N MET A 378 18.34 3.78 2.59
CA MET A 378 19.78 3.93 2.43
C MET A 378 20.42 3.82 3.82
N ALA A 379 20.95 2.64 4.14
CA ALA A 379 21.72 2.46 5.37
C ALA A 379 23.14 2.01 5.05
N HIS A 380 24.08 2.51 5.84
CA HIS A 380 25.49 2.17 5.77
C HIS A 380 25.94 1.70 7.15
N PHE A 381 26.42 0.46 7.18
CA PHE A 381 27.00 -0.15 8.37
C PHE A 381 28.50 -0.28 8.18
N TRP A 382 29.24 -0.08 9.28
CA TRP A 382 30.70 -0.16 9.32
C TRP A 382 31.17 -0.97 10.52
N TYR A 383 32.06 -1.94 10.28
CA TYR A 383 32.55 -2.80 11.35
C TYR A 383 34.03 -3.14 11.17
N GLN A 384 34.72 -3.20 12.30
CA GLN A 384 35.93 -4.01 12.45
C GLN A 384 35.49 -5.44 12.74
N VAL A 385 36.03 -6.40 11.99
CA VAL A 385 35.64 -7.81 12.09
C VAL A 385 36.89 -8.63 12.38
N ALA A 386 36.91 -9.34 13.50
CA ALA A 386 38.02 -10.21 13.85
C ALA A 386 37.95 -11.54 13.08
N ALA A 387 39.09 -12.19 12.90
CA ALA A 387 39.13 -13.56 12.37
C ALA A 387 38.25 -14.50 13.21
N GLY A 388 37.44 -15.33 12.55
CA GLY A 388 36.48 -16.23 13.16
C GLY A 388 35.11 -15.62 13.48
N ALA A 389 34.96 -14.30 13.40
CA ALA A 389 33.68 -13.63 13.66
C ALA A 389 32.61 -14.01 12.63
N VAL A 390 31.36 -14.05 13.08
CA VAL A 390 30.19 -14.38 12.26
C VAL A 390 29.47 -13.10 11.86
N VAL A 391 29.35 -12.87 10.55
CA VAL A 391 28.63 -11.73 9.98
C VAL A 391 27.35 -12.23 9.33
N THR A 392 26.19 -11.74 9.78
CA THR A 392 24.87 -12.10 9.23
C THR A 392 24.23 -10.90 8.56
N LEU A 393 23.73 -11.08 7.34
CA LEU A 393 22.88 -10.13 6.64
C LEU A 393 21.48 -10.72 6.53
N ARG A 394 20.44 -9.99 6.95
CA ARG A 394 19.07 -10.49 6.96
C ARG A 394 18.10 -9.43 6.46
N ALA A 395 17.18 -9.82 5.58
CA ALA A 395 16.03 -9.02 5.17
C ALA A 395 14.73 -9.73 5.56
N THR A 396 13.79 -8.98 6.14
CA THR A 396 12.51 -9.49 6.66
C THR A 396 11.34 -8.63 6.19
N SER A 397 10.27 -9.30 5.78
CA SER A 397 9.00 -8.80 5.27
C SER A 397 7.88 -9.79 5.63
N LEU A 398 6.65 -9.45 5.25
CA LEU A 398 5.54 -10.42 5.32
C LEU A 398 5.81 -11.58 4.36
N GLY A 399 5.59 -12.81 4.82
CA GLY A 399 5.86 -14.00 4.01
C GLY A 399 5.11 -13.98 2.69
N GLY A 400 5.84 -14.09 1.57
CA GLY A 400 5.31 -14.03 0.21
C GLY A 400 5.29 -12.62 -0.40
N GLN A 401 5.73 -11.60 0.34
CA GLN A 401 5.89 -10.24 -0.16
C GLN A 401 7.18 -10.13 -0.98
N GLN A 402 7.07 -9.72 -2.24
CA GLN A 402 8.20 -9.52 -3.14
C GLN A 402 8.89 -8.17 -2.88
N CYS A 403 9.55 -8.05 -1.73
CA CYS A 403 10.40 -6.92 -1.37
C CYS A 403 11.84 -7.15 -1.82
N ASN A 404 12.52 -6.10 -2.28
CA ASN A 404 13.89 -6.21 -2.81
C ASN A 404 14.89 -5.51 -1.89
N ALA A 405 15.96 -6.21 -1.51
CA ALA A 405 17.13 -5.62 -0.87
C ALA A 405 18.39 -5.85 -1.70
N ILE A 406 19.21 -4.82 -1.76
CA ILE A 406 20.50 -4.81 -2.43
C ILE A 406 21.56 -4.52 -1.36
N TRP A 407 22.36 -5.52 -1.02
CA TRP A 407 23.48 -5.41 -0.10
C TRP A 407 24.77 -5.21 -0.90
N ARG A 408 25.54 -4.15 -0.64
CA ARG A 408 26.88 -3.97 -1.22
C ARG A 408 27.92 -4.13 -0.13
N LEU A 409 28.81 -5.09 -0.32
CA LEU A 409 29.93 -5.41 0.56
C LEU A 409 31.21 -4.85 -0.05
N ARG A 410 31.93 -4.01 0.70
CA ARG A 410 33.18 -3.39 0.27
C ARG A 410 34.17 -3.23 1.42
N GLU A 411 35.45 -3.46 1.14
CA GLU A 411 36.56 -3.16 2.02
C GLU A 411 37.09 -1.83 1.51
N ALA A 412 36.76 -0.74 2.19
CA ALA A 412 37.27 0.57 1.77
C ALA A 412 38.63 0.77 2.43
N PRO A 413 39.72 0.98 1.67
CA PRO A 413 40.86 1.70 2.21
C PRO A 413 40.37 3.11 2.58
N ASP A 414 40.85 3.64 3.70
CA ASP A 414 40.38 4.89 4.31
C ASP A 414 39.92 5.93 3.28
N MET A 415 38.60 6.11 3.15
CA MET A 415 38.10 7.35 2.58
C MET A 415 38.43 8.43 3.60
N GLN A 416 39.48 9.20 3.32
CA GLN A 416 39.69 10.50 3.95
C GLN A 416 38.39 11.28 3.79
N GLN A 417 37.80 11.64 4.93
CA GLN A 417 36.56 12.42 5.04
C GLN A 417 36.67 13.76 4.32
#